data_AF-A0A8C6WX55-F1
#
_entry.id   AF-A0A8C6WX55-F1
#
_cell.length_a   1.000
_cell.length_b   1.000
_cell.length_c   1.000
_cell.angle_alpha   90.00
_cell.angle_beta   90.00
_cell.angle_gamma   90.00
#
_symmetry.space_group_name_H-M   'P 1'
#
loop_
_entity.id
_entity.type
_entity.pdbx_description
1 polymer ?
#
loop_
_entity_poly.entity_id
_entity_poly.type
_entity_poly.pdbx_seq_one_letter_code
_entity_poly.pdbx_strand_id
1 'polypeptide(L)'
;PPFVFLGNYEISSISHVTIASYNVISAFCTEENIHQCISYVNQELDSLGLSSCIETSAPGIRGLNAMPALNAFYELLQIHRRDMTTMEELERDQYKKSSTLEHVQLSNSRLKDQLELSMREKSGMHETERQLQLKMKTLQSCLKTEKEEVQKLQSIIASRATQYSHDAKRKERETAKLKERLSQLLVDRKDKKISMDVLNCLGRADGKRSHWKTTQSTARYHEGDMYKSLLSDYELKKVLQQMKKEMIHILSPRQTSRGATAEDGHEQGDSDTEERADSSRESLDKSCEVAREQLTNSIRQQWRKVRSHMEELNSQASQHHGDLIPRQTHDDEMERMRQEVLQCKEFIQTQQQLLQQQLYTSFDDDTAALLNDCYTLEEKERLKEEWKLFEEQKRNFERERKNFTEAAIRLERDKRAFDEDRASWLKNQFLNMTPFANRRRGSSSDGHSSLSISNEPERRMSSSSVYLPKSSTYATNFSTPKPAPRPSVPSTTELYRTLRLIPETRYKDDNRAKSKIHYRSGELSVFSLGEENSLT
;
A
#
# COMPACT_ATOMS: atom_id res chain seq x y z
N PRO A 1 -4.84 33.49 37.65
CA PRO A 1 -4.31 34.82 37.29
C PRO A 1 -5.38 35.67 36.57
N PRO A 2 -5.97 36.69 37.22
CA PRO A 2 -7.01 37.48 36.57
C PRO A 2 -6.38 38.46 35.59
N PHE A 3 -6.80 38.37 34.33
CA PHE A 3 -6.53 39.35 33.29
C PHE A 3 -7.38 40.59 33.55
N VAL A 4 -6.73 41.71 33.82
CA VAL A 4 -7.36 43.04 33.86
C VAL A 4 -7.35 43.57 32.42
N PHE A 5 -8.54 43.71 31.85
CA PHE A 5 -8.79 44.48 30.64
C PHE A 5 -8.41 45.95 30.90
N LEU A 6 -7.35 46.42 30.25
CA LEU A 6 -7.04 47.85 30.17
C LEU A 6 -7.69 48.39 28.90
N GLY A 7 -8.51 49.42 29.11
CA GLY A 7 -9.43 49.98 28.14
C GLY A 7 -8.76 50.59 26.92
N ASN A 8 -9.52 50.57 25.83
CA ASN A 8 -9.31 51.35 24.63
C ASN A 8 -9.25 52.84 25.01
N TYR A 9 -8.07 53.44 24.92
CA TYR A 9 -7.95 54.88 24.81
C TYR A 9 -8.23 55.26 23.36
N GLU A 10 -9.44 55.77 23.12
CA GLU A 10 -9.77 56.51 21.91
C GLU A 10 -8.75 57.65 21.76
N ILE A 11 -8.00 57.61 20.67
CA ILE A 11 -7.14 58.71 20.24
C ILE A 11 -8.09 59.82 19.78
N SER A 12 -8.43 60.71 20.71
CA SER A 12 -9.08 61.98 20.39
C SER A 12 -8.26 62.70 19.33
N SER A 13 -8.86 62.87 18.17
CA SER A 13 -8.33 63.64 17.05
C SER A 13 -7.78 64.98 17.55
N ILE A 14 -6.49 65.20 17.31
CA ILE A 14 -5.85 66.49 17.47
C ILE A 14 -6.54 67.45 16.52
N SER A 15 -7.25 68.41 17.13
CA SER A 15 -7.90 69.54 16.51
C SER A 15 -6.97 70.19 15.49
N HIS A 16 -7.41 70.26 14.25
CA HIS A 16 -6.87 71.21 13.29
C HIS A 16 -6.76 72.58 13.96
N VAL A 17 -5.59 73.22 13.85
CA VAL A 17 -5.37 74.59 14.26
C VAL A 17 -6.34 75.47 13.47
N THR A 18 -7.50 75.72 14.06
CA THR A 18 -8.42 76.77 13.63
C THR A 18 -7.66 78.07 13.83
N ILE A 19 -7.38 78.78 12.74
CA ILE A 19 -6.83 80.13 12.77
C ILE A 19 -7.85 80.99 13.52
N ALA A 20 -7.62 81.17 14.82
CA ALA A 20 -8.44 82.02 15.66
C ALA A 20 -8.12 83.46 15.26
N SER A 21 -9.01 84.05 14.45
CA SER A 21 -9.03 85.48 14.15
C SER A 21 -9.00 86.26 15.47
N TYR A 22 -8.00 87.13 15.63
CA TYR A 22 -7.84 87.98 16.80
C TYR A 22 -9.13 88.82 17.04
N ASN A 23 -9.88 88.49 18.08
CA ASN A 23 -11.03 89.28 18.53
C ASN A 23 -10.54 90.31 19.56
N VAL A 24 -10.63 91.60 19.22
CA VAL A 24 -10.22 92.73 20.09
C VAL A 24 -10.94 92.71 21.45
N ILE A 25 -12.13 92.11 21.51
CA ILE A 25 -12.95 91.99 22.73
C ILE A 25 -12.36 90.95 23.73
N SER A 26 -11.48 90.06 23.27
CA SER A 26 -10.77 89.08 24.11
C SER A 26 -9.25 89.30 24.11
N ALA A 27 -8.81 90.55 23.93
CA ALA A 27 -7.39 90.89 23.90
C ALA A 27 -6.75 90.66 25.28
N PHE A 28 -5.65 89.90 25.32
CA PHE A 28 -4.88 89.63 26.54
C PHE A 28 -4.32 90.91 27.17
N CYS A 29 -3.93 91.91 26.37
CA CYS A 29 -3.36 93.17 26.83
C CYS A 29 -4.17 94.37 26.29
N THR A 30 -4.52 95.30 27.18
CA THR A 30 -5.18 96.58 26.93
C THR A 30 -4.37 97.72 27.59
N GLU A 31 -4.69 98.98 27.30
CA GLU A 31 -3.95 100.12 27.88
C GLU A 31 -4.05 100.19 29.42
N GLU A 32 -5.12 99.65 30.01
CA GLU A 32 -5.38 99.71 31.45
C GLU A 32 -4.67 98.60 32.23
N ASN A 33 -4.35 97.46 31.60
CA ASN A 33 -3.81 96.27 32.26
C ASN A 33 -2.34 95.95 31.89
N ILE A 34 -1.69 96.79 31.09
CA ILE A 34 -0.35 96.54 30.52
C ILE A 34 0.71 96.16 31.56
N HIS A 35 0.73 96.81 32.73
CA HIS A 35 1.69 96.49 33.80
C HIS A 35 1.46 95.11 34.42
N GLN A 36 0.20 94.68 34.54
CA GLN A 36 -0.16 93.36 35.06
C GLN A 36 0.16 92.28 34.03
N CYS A 37 -0.11 92.53 32.74
CA CYS A 37 0.24 91.62 31.65
C CYS A 37 1.76 91.43 31.54
N ILE A 38 2.56 92.48 31.67
CA ILE A 38 4.03 92.38 31.68
C ILE A 38 4.50 91.53 32.87
N SER A 39 3.98 91.77 34.07
CA SER A 39 4.34 90.98 35.25
C SER A 39 3.98 89.50 35.08
N TYR A 40 2.82 89.20 34.50
CA TYR A 40 2.39 87.83 34.21
C TYR A 40 3.30 87.16 33.17
N VAL A 41 3.58 87.84 32.06
CA VAL A 41 4.46 87.30 31.01
C VAL A 41 5.87 87.06 31.55
N ASN A 42 6.43 87.98 32.35
CA ASN A 42 7.72 87.77 32.98
C ASN A 42 7.71 86.56 33.93
N GLN A 43 6.63 86.37 34.70
CA GLN A 43 6.48 85.18 35.56
C GLN A 43 6.42 83.87 34.76
N GLU A 44 5.73 83.86 33.62
CA GLU A 44 5.67 82.69 32.73
C GLU A 44 6.99 82.46 31.98
N LEU A 45 7.71 83.52 31.61
CA LEU A 45 9.05 83.40 31.06
C LEU A 45 10.00 82.80 32.11
N ASP A 46 9.92 83.24 33.36
CA ASP A 46 10.67 82.66 34.47
C ASP A 46 10.29 81.20 34.72
N SER A 47 9.00 80.84 34.60
CA SER A 47 8.53 79.44 34.76
C SER A 47 9.09 78.51 33.67
N LEU A 48 9.30 79.05 32.47
CA LEU A 48 9.97 78.40 31.35
C LEU A 48 11.51 78.47 31.43
N GLY A 49 12.07 79.10 32.46
CA GLY A 49 13.51 79.23 32.68
C GLY A 49 14.19 80.31 31.83
N LEU A 50 13.44 81.24 31.25
CA LEU A 50 13.93 82.32 30.39
C LEU A 50 14.22 83.57 31.22
N SER A 51 15.47 84.05 31.21
CA SER A 51 15.93 85.21 32.01
C SER A 51 15.56 86.59 31.43
N SER A 52 14.54 86.68 30.58
CA SER A 52 14.20 87.92 29.87
C SER A 52 13.21 88.77 30.69
N CYS A 53 13.68 89.91 31.22
CA CYS A 53 12.85 90.89 31.91
C CYS A 53 12.28 91.90 30.91
N ILE A 54 10.99 91.76 30.58
CA ILE A 54 10.28 92.77 29.78
C ILE A 54 9.98 93.97 30.70
N GLU A 55 10.52 95.13 30.35
CA GLU A 55 10.37 96.37 31.11
C GLU A 55 9.68 97.46 30.29
N THR A 56 8.94 98.33 30.97
CA THR A 56 8.41 99.57 30.36
C THR A 56 9.53 100.59 30.18
N SER A 57 9.50 101.36 29.10
CA SER A 57 10.44 102.46 28.87
C SER A 57 10.34 103.53 29.98
N ALA A 58 11.39 104.34 30.11
CA ALA A 58 11.57 105.35 31.16
C ALA A 58 10.29 106.12 31.56
N PRO A 59 10.15 106.54 32.84
CA PRO A 59 8.94 107.18 33.35
C PRO A 59 8.60 108.44 32.53
N GLY A 60 7.50 108.38 31.78
CA GLY A 60 7.03 109.45 30.88
C GLY A 60 6.93 109.05 29.39
N ILE A 61 7.54 107.95 28.96
CA ILE A 61 7.42 107.40 27.61
C ILE A 61 6.47 106.20 27.65
N ARG A 62 5.29 106.31 27.01
CA ARG A 62 4.39 105.18 26.80
C ARG A 62 5.04 104.22 25.80
N GLY A 63 5.70 103.16 26.28
CA GLY A 63 6.35 102.18 25.43
C GLY A 63 6.92 100.99 26.21
N LEU A 64 7.03 99.86 25.53
CA LEU A 64 7.78 98.70 25.99
C LEU A 64 9.23 98.82 25.50
N ASN A 65 10.20 98.37 26.30
CA ASN A 65 11.55 98.16 25.81
C ASN A 65 11.52 97.00 24.80
N ALA A 66 11.66 97.34 23.52
CA ALA A 66 11.51 96.38 22.42
C ALA A 66 12.58 95.27 22.45
N MET A 67 13.78 95.56 22.96
CA MET A 67 14.91 94.62 22.91
C MET A 67 14.71 93.39 23.82
N PRO A 68 14.43 93.51 25.14
CA PRO A 68 14.15 92.33 25.98
C PRO A 68 12.91 91.56 25.53
N ALA A 69 11.88 92.27 25.04
CA ALA A 69 10.66 91.65 24.53
C ALA A 69 10.94 90.81 23.27
N LEU A 70 11.66 91.36 22.28
CA LEU A 70 12.00 90.63 21.05
C LEU A 70 12.90 89.43 21.32
N ASN A 71 13.84 89.54 22.26
CA ASN A 71 14.67 88.41 22.68
C ASN A 71 13.84 87.33 23.39
N ALA A 72 12.91 87.71 24.28
CA ALA A 72 11.98 86.78 24.92
C ALA A 72 11.12 86.04 23.89
N PHE A 73 10.56 86.77 22.92
CA PHE A 73 9.79 86.17 21.83
C PHE A 73 10.61 85.25 20.94
N TYR A 74 11.86 85.62 20.65
CA TYR A 74 12.77 84.76 19.89
C TYR A 74 13.05 83.45 20.64
N GLU A 75 13.37 83.51 21.93
CA GLU A 75 13.60 82.30 22.74
C GLU A 75 12.35 81.42 22.86
N LEU A 76 11.17 82.02 23.07
CA LEU A 76 9.89 81.30 23.05
C LEU A 76 9.64 80.59 21.71
N LEU A 77 9.91 81.26 20.59
CA LEU A 77 9.79 80.65 19.26
C LEU A 77 10.80 79.50 19.07
N GLN A 78 11.99 79.62 19.62
CA GLN A 78 12.99 78.55 19.55
C GLN A 78 12.62 77.36 20.42
N ILE A 79 12.12 77.58 21.63
CA ILE A 79 11.59 76.51 22.50
C ILE A 79 10.42 75.82 21.79
N HIS A 80 9.45 76.57 21.28
CA HIS A 80 8.30 75.99 20.60
C HIS A 80 8.72 75.14 19.39
N ARG A 81 9.69 75.58 18.58
CA ARG A 81 10.22 74.78 17.47
C ARG A 81 10.91 73.49 17.94
N ARG A 82 11.68 73.55 19.03
CA ARG A 82 12.32 72.37 19.63
C ARG A 82 11.26 71.41 20.15
N ASP A 83 10.26 71.89 20.87
CA ASP A 83 9.17 71.09 21.43
C ASP A 83 8.33 70.42 20.35
N MET A 84 8.04 71.14 19.25
CA MET A 84 7.37 70.54 18.09
C MET A 84 8.21 69.41 17.48
N THR A 85 9.52 69.62 17.34
CA THR A 85 10.43 68.60 16.81
C THR A 85 10.51 67.37 17.73
N THR A 86 10.61 67.57 19.05
CA THR A 86 10.65 66.46 20.01
C THR A 86 9.32 65.73 20.09
N MET A 87 8.19 66.42 19.98
CA MET A 87 6.87 65.81 19.89
C MET A 87 6.75 64.93 18.64
N GLU A 88 7.14 65.43 17.47
CA GLU A 88 7.17 64.64 16.22
C GLU A 88 8.11 63.42 16.31
N GLU A 89 9.24 63.52 17.03
CA GLU A 89 10.13 62.40 17.32
C GLU A 89 9.46 61.34 18.22
N LEU A 90 8.81 61.78 19.30
CA LEU A 90 8.12 60.89 20.22
C LEU A 90 6.94 60.18 19.55
N GLU A 91 6.16 60.88 18.71
CA GLU A 91 5.08 60.29 17.93
C GLU A 91 5.61 59.23 16.96
N ARG A 92 6.67 59.54 16.20
CA ARG A 92 7.32 58.55 15.31
C ARG A 92 7.80 57.33 16.07
N ASP A 93 8.38 57.50 17.24
CA ASP A 93 8.86 56.40 18.07
C ASP A 93 7.70 55.60 18.70
N GLN A 94 6.59 56.26 19.04
CA GLN A 94 5.37 55.59 19.47
C GLN A 94 4.82 54.69 18.36
N TYR A 95 4.73 55.19 17.11
CA TYR A 95 4.29 54.39 15.97
C TYR A 95 5.19 53.17 15.72
N LYS A 96 6.52 53.34 15.76
CA LYS A 96 7.48 52.23 15.64
C LYS A 96 7.26 51.18 16.74
N LYS A 97 7.16 51.63 18.01
CA LYS A 97 6.94 50.73 19.15
C LYS A 97 5.62 49.98 19.04
N SER A 98 4.54 50.65 18.62
CA SER A 98 3.23 50.02 18.40
C SER A 98 3.32 48.93 17.33
N SER A 99 3.94 49.23 16.18
CA SER A 99 4.13 48.25 15.11
C SER A 99 4.96 47.04 15.56
N THR A 100 6.06 47.27 16.29
CA THR A 100 6.86 46.16 16.83
C THR A 100 6.09 45.31 17.85
N LEU A 101 5.25 45.96 18.68
CA LEU A 101 4.43 45.26 19.66
C LEU A 101 3.40 44.37 18.96
N GLU A 102 2.70 44.88 17.95
CA GLU A 102 1.76 44.11 17.14
C GLU A 102 2.43 42.90 16.48
N HIS A 103 3.61 43.10 15.88
CA HIS A 103 4.38 42.01 15.30
C HIS A 103 4.73 40.92 16.33
N VAL A 104 5.20 41.32 17.52
CA VAL A 104 5.51 40.37 18.60
C VAL A 104 4.25 39.67 19.09
N GLN A 105 3.11 40.36 19.21
CA GLN A 105 1.84 39.76 19.62
C GLN A 105 1.34 38.73 18.60
N LEU A 106 1.39 39.04 17.31
CA LEU A 106 1.05 38.11 16.23
C LEU A 106 1.95 36.87 16.25
N SER A 107 3.27 37.08 16.36
CA SER A 107 4.24 35.97 16.47
C SER A 107 3.98 35.11 17.70
N ASN A 108 3.68 35.72 18.85
CA ASN A 108 3.34 35.01 20.08
C ASN A 108 2.05 34.19 19.94
N SER A 109 1.01 34.74 19.30
CA SER A 109 -0.23 34.02 19.01
C SER A 109 0.04 32.79 18.14
N ARG A 110 0.78 32.95 17.05
CA ARG A 110 1.15 31.85 16.15
C ARG A 110 1.92 30.74 16.89
N LEU A 111 2.87 31.11 17.74
CA LEU A 111 3.65 30.14 18.52
C LEU A 111 2.78 29.41 19.55
N LYS A 112 1.80 30.08 20.16
CA LYS A 112 0.83 29.43 21.05
C LYS A 112 -0.03 28.41 20.32
N ASP A 113 -0.51 28.73 19.12
CA ASP A 113 -1.31 27.80 18.31
C ASP A 113 -0.50 26.57 17.90
N GLN A 114 0.77 26.76 17.50
CA GLN A 114 1.69 25.65 17.20
C GLN A 114 1.97 24.77 18.43
N LEU A 115 2.18 25.39 19.60
CA LEU A 115 2.38 24.65 20.84
C LEU A 115 1.15 23.82 21.19
N GLU A 116 -0.05 24.41 21.07
CA GLU A 116 -1.30 23.71 21.35
C GLU A 116 -1.54 22.56 20.38
N LEU A 117 -1.23 22.75 19.09
CA LEU A 117 -1.27 21.69 18.08
C LEU A 117 -0.31 20.55 18.43
N SER A 118 0.94 20.87 18.74
CA SER A 118 1.95 19.89 19.13
C SER A 118 1.54 19.12 20.40
N MET A 119 0.95 19.79 21.38
CA MET A 119 0.41 19.15 22.59
C MET A 119 -0.73 18.17 22.28
N ARG A 120 -1.64 18.52 21.36
CA ARG A 120 -2.71 17.62 20.90
C ARG A 120 -2.13 16.42 20.16
N GLU A 121 -1.19 16.62 19.24
CA GLU A 121 -0.52 15.54 18.52
C GLU A 121 0.22 14.59 19.47
N LYS A 122 1.00 15.13 20.41
CA LYS A 122 1.68 14.35 21.45
C LYS A 122 0.70 13.51 22.27
N SER A 123 -0.43 14.08 22.64
CA SER A 123 -1.47 13.35 23.40
C SER A 123 -2.08 12.22 22.58
N GLY A 124 -2.32 12.45 21.28
CA GLY A 124 -2.77 11.42 20.34
C GLY A 124 -1.75 10.28 20.21
N MET A 125 -0.47 10.60 20.03
CA MET A 125 0.60 9.61 19.98
C MET A 125 0.68 8.78 21.25
N HIS A 126 0.58 9.41 22.43
CA HIS A 126 0.62 8.71 23.71
C HIS A 126 -0.54 7.72 23.90
N GLU A 127 -1.75 8.06 23.45
CA GLU A 127 -2.88 7.11 23.49
C GLU A 127 -2.67 5.94 22.53
N THR A 128 -2.12 6.17 21.33
CA THR A 128 -1.79 5.07 20.40
C THR A 128 -0.71 4.15 20.97
N GLU A 129 0.30 4.72 21.62
CA GLU A 129 1.35 3.97 22.33
C GLU A 129 0.72 3.10 23.43
N ARG A 130 -0.15 3.68 24.26
CA ARG A 130 -0.87 2.95 25.32
C ARG A 130 -1.66 1.77 24.75
N GLN A 131 -2.36 1.96 23.64
CA GLN A 131 -3.12 0.88 22.98
C GLN A 131 -2.21 -0.22 22.42
N LEU A 132 -1.07 0.14 21.83
CA LEU A 132 -0.08 -0.83 21.35
C LEU A 132 0.54 -1.61 22.50
N GLN A 133 0.88 -0.96 23.61
CA GLN A 133 1.38 -1.61 24.82
C GLN A 133 0.35 -2.61 25.39
N LEU A 134 -0.93 -2.25 25.40
CA LEU A 134 -1.99 -3.18 25.83
C LEU A 134 -2.09 -4.39 24.89
N LYS A 135 -2.09 -4.18 23.57
CA LYS A 135 -2.10 -5.27 22.58
C LYS A 135 -0.88 -6.19 22.74
N MET A 136 0.31 -5.62 22.94
CA MET A 136 1.53 -6.37 23.20
C MET A 136 1.39 -7.26 24.44
N LYS A 137 0.88 -6.71 25.56
CA LYS A 137 0.65 -7.48 26.79
C LYS A 137 -0.35 -8.61 26.59
N THR A 138 -1.45 -8.36 25.86
CA THR A 138 -2.44 -9.39 25.54
C THR A 138 -1.83 -10.52 24.70
N LEU A 139 -1.11 -10.16 23.63
CA LEU A 139 -0.44 -11.15 22.77
C LEU A 139 0.63 -11.94 23.54
N GLN A 140 1.38 -11.29 24.43
CA GLN A 140 2.35 -11.97 25.29
C GLN A 140 1.67 -12.98 26.23
N SER A 141 0.49 -12.65 26.77
CA SER A 141 -0.31 -13.57 27.58
C SER A 141 -0.79 -14.78 26.75
N CYS A 142 -1.35 -14.55 25.56
CA CYS A 142 -1.77 -15.62 24.65
C CYS A 142 -0.59 -16.52 24.25
N LEU A 143 0.56 -15.94 23.91
CA LEU A 143 1.75 -16.72 23.58
C LEU A 143 2.19 -17.60 24.76
N LYS A 144 2.07 -17.10 26.00
CA LYS A 144 2.38 -17.87 27.19
C LYS A 144 1.44 -19.06 27.35
N THR A 145 0.12 -18.84 27.20
CA THR A 145 -0.87 -19.92 27.32
C THR A 145 -0.66 -20.98 26.24
N GLU A 146 -0.43 -20.58 24.99
CA GLU A 146 -0.15 -21.52 23.88
C GLU A 146 1.13 -22.33 24.13
N LYS A 147 2.19 -21.72 24.69
CA LYS A 147 3.41 -22.45 25.07
C LYS A 147 3.13 -23.50 26.15
N GLU A 148 2.33 -23.16 27.16
CA GLU A 148 1.93 -24.08 28.23
C GLU A 148 1.08 -25.24 27.67
N GLU A 149 0.18 -24.98 26.71
CA GLU A 149 -0.61 -26.01 26.04
C GLU A 149 0.25 -26.94 25.19
N VAL A 150 1.18 -26.40 24.40
CA VAL A 150 2.13 -27.20 23.62
C VAL A 150 2.97 -28.08 24.53
N GLN A 151 3.48 -27.54 25.64
CA GLN A 151 4.25 -28.32 26.61
C GLN A 151 3.40 -29.45 27.24
N LYS A 152 2.13 -29.18 27.56
CA LYS A 152 1.20 -30.20 28.05
C LYS A 152 0.95 -31.29 27.02
N LEU A 153 0.73 -30.93 25.75
CA LEU A 153 0.54 -31.90 24.66
C LEU A 153 1.80 -32.74 24.41
N GLN A 154 2.99 -32.13 24.45
CA GLN A 154 4.26 -32.85 24.35
C GLN A 154 4.42 -33.89 25.46
N SER A 155 4.05 -33.55 26.70
CA SER A 155 4.05 -34.50 27.83
C SER A 155 3.07 -35.67 27.61
N ILE A 156 1.88 -35.39 27.08
CA ILE A 156 0.89 -36.43 26.71
C ILE A 156 1.41 -37.33 25.58
N ILE A 157 2.06 -36.76 24.55
CA ILE A 157 2.63 -37.53 23.44
C ILE A 157 3.77 -38.42 23.96
N ALA A 158 4.66 -37.89 24.78
CA ALA A 158 5.77 -38.65 25.36
C ALA A 158 5.27 -39.81 26.23
N SER A 159 4.30 -39.57 27.10
CA SER A 159 3.68 -40.62 27.93
C SER A 159 2.93 -41.67 27.10
N ARG A 160 2.26 -41.29 26.01
CA ARG A 160 1.65 -42.26 25.08
C ARG A 160 2.69 -43.09 24.35
N ALA A 161 3.79 -42.48 23.91
CA ALA A 161 4.87 -43.19 23.23
C ALA A 161 5.50 -44.27 24.14
N THR A 162 5.72 -43.96 25.42
CA THR A 162 6.20 -44.95 26.39
C THR A 162 5.17 -46.06 26.65
N GLN A 163 3.89 -45.73 26.75
CA GLN A 163 2.80 -46.70 26.89
C GLN A 163 2.75 -47.66 25.68
N TYR A 164 2.75 -47.14 24.45
CA TYR A 164 2.74 -47.96 23.24
C TYR A 164 3.99 -48.83 23.11
N SER A 165 5.17 -48.31 23.47
CA SER A 165 6.40 -49.11 23.50
C SER A 165 6.30 -50.28 24.47
N HIS A 166 5.74 -50.06 25.66
CA HIS A 166 5.52 -51.11 26.65
C HIS A 166 4.52 -52.16 26.15
N ASP A 167 3.38 -51.73 25.60
CA ASP A 167 2.35 -52.63 25.08
C ASP A 167 2.83 -53.42 23.86
N ALA A 168 3.61 -52.80 22.96
CA ALA A 168 4.26 -53.47 21.85
C ALA A 168 5.21 -54.58 22.34
N LYS A 169 6.08 -54.27 23.32
CA LYS A 169 6.96 -55.28 23.94
C LYS A 169 6.18 -56.39 24.65
N ARG A 170 5.03 -56.10 25.26
CA ARG A 170 4.16 -57.14 25.85
C ARG A 170 3.63 -58.07 24.76
N LYS A 171 3.10 -57.51 23.67
CA LYS A 171 2.58 -58.28 22.53
C LYS A 171 3.65 -59.08 21.82
N GLU A 172 4.86 -58.54 21.68
CA GLU A 172 6.00 -59.26 21.14
C GLU A 172 6.32 -60.50 21.97
N ARG A 173 6.36 -60.41 23.31
CA ARG A 173 6.56 -61.56 24.19
C ARG A 173 5.43 -62.59 24.10
N GLU A 174 4.17 -62.15 24.00
CA GLU A 174 3.02 -63.06 23.80
C GLU A 174 3.13 -63.81 22.47
N THR A 175 3.46 -63.11 21.38
CA THR A 175 3.63 -63.72 20.06
C THR A 175 4.83 -64.67 20.02
N ALA A 176 5.94 -64.34 20.70
CA ALA A 176 7.08 -65.23 20.85
C ALA A 176 6.69 -66.54 21.58
N LYS A 177 5.97 -66.44 22.71
CA LYS A 177 5.45 -67.62 23.43
C LYS A 177 4.50 -68.47 22.58
N LEU A 178 3.63 -67.84 21.79
CA LEU A 178 2.72 -68.55 20.89
C LEU A 178 3.49 -69.25 19.76
N LYS A 179 4.51 -68.59 19.20
CA LYS A 179 5.40 -69.20 18.20
C LYS A 179 6.14 -70.41 18.77
N GLU A 180 6.67 -70.31 20.00
CA GLU A 180 7.35 -71.41 20.69
C GLU A 180 6.41 -72.61 20.93
N ARG A 181 5.19 -72.36 21.41
CA ARG A 181 4.16 -73.42 21.56
C ARG A 181 3.80 -74.07 20.23
N LEU A 182 3.66 -73.28 19.17
CA LEU A 182 3.39 -73.81 17.84
C LEU A 182 4.57 -74.65 17.33
N SER A 183 5.81 -74.20 17.50
CA SER A 183 6.98 -74.99 17.14
C SER A 183 7.05 -76.28 17.94
N GLN A 184 6.76 -76.25 19.25
CA GLN A 184 6.72 -77.46 20.08
C GLN A 184 5.67 -78.44 19.57
N LEU A 185 4.45 -77.97 19.27
CA LEU A 185 3.40 -78.81 18.69
C LEU A 185 3.79 -79.41 17.32
N LEU A 186 4.54 -78.66 16.50
CA LEU A 186 5.03 -79.15 15.22
C LEU A 186 6.14 -80.21 15.38
N VAL A 187 7.00 -80.08 16.39
CA VAL A 187 8.03 -81.08 16.73
C VAL A 187 7.38 -82.33 17.34
N ASP A 188 6.48 -82.18 18.32
CA ASP A 188 5.76 -83.30 18.95
C ASP A 188 4.92 -84.10 17.94
N ARG A 189 4.39 -83.45 16.89
CA ARG A 189 3.69 -84.12 15.78
C ARG A 189 4.61 -84.91 14.84
N LYS A 190 5.90 -84.59 14.76
CA LYS A 190 6.86 -85.38 13.97
C LYS A 190 7.26 -86.66 14.69
N ASP A 191 7.34 -86.64 16.01
CA ASP A 191 7.73 -87.82 16.81
C ASP A 191 6.55 -88.78 17.09
N LYS A 192 5.30 -88.31 16.98
CA LYS A 192 4.11 -89.16 16.98
C LYS A 192 3.45 -89.10 15.60
N LYS A 193 3.87 -89.97 14.68
CA LYS A 193 3.13 -90.28 13.44
C LYS A 193 1.79 -90.95 13.78
N ILE A 194 0.87 -90.19 14.33
CA ILE A 194 -0.56 -90.52 14.35
C ILE A 194 -1.12 -89.86 13.10
N SER A 195 -1.35 -90.68 12.09
CA SER A 195 -2.18 -90.35 10.93
C SER A 195 -3.57 -89.99 11.44
N MET A 196 -3.85 -88.70 11.61
CA MET A 196 -5.21 -88.21 11.67
C MET A 196 -5.65 -87.95 10.24
N ASP A 197 -6.26 -88.96 9.61
CA ASP A 197 -7.12 -88.73 8.46
C ASP A 197 -8.22 -87.76 8.89
N VAL A 198 -8.33 -86.63 8.18
CA VAL A 198 -9.42 -85.68 8.35
C VAL A 198 -10.69 -86.32 7.77
N LEU A 199 -11.29 -87.22 8.55
CA LEU A 199 -12.57 -87.89 8.28
C LEU A 199 -13.78 -86.97 8.48
N ASN A 200 -13.61 -85.70 8.10
CA ASN A 200 -14.70 -84.76 7.87
C ASN A 200 -14.17 -83.60 7.02
N CYS A 201 -13.96 -83.88 5.74
CA CYS A 201 -14.19 -82.83 4.74
C CYS A 201 -15.67 -82.47 4.86
N LEU A 202 -16.01 -81.42 5.62
CA LEU A 202 -17.34 -80.80 5.58
C LEU A 202 -17.54 -80.11 4.22
N GLY A 203 -17.53 -80.90 3.15
CA GLY A 203 -18.00 -80.54 1.82
C GLY A 203 -19.48 -80.85 1.74
N ARG A 204 -20.33 -79.89 2.11
CA ARG A 204 -21.74 -79.95 1.70
C ARG A 204 -21.80 -79.77 0.19
N ALA A 205 -22.65 -80.56 -0.48
CA ALA A 205 -22.82 -80.60 -1.93
C ALA A 205 -23.43 -79.31 -2.56
N ASP A 206 -23.47 -78.18 -1.85
CA ASP A 206 -24.00 -76.87 -2.33
C ASP A 206 -22.91 -75.78 -2.47
N GLY A 207 -21.62 -76.09 -2.32
CA GLY A 207 -20.53 -75.20 -2.74
C GLY A 207 -20.46 -73.79 -2.10
N LYS A 208 -21.26 -73.49 -1.06
CA LYS A 208 -21.28 -72.18 -0.39
C LYS A 208 -20.59 -72.26 0.97
N ARG A 209 -19.52 -71.48 1.13
CA ARG A 209 -18.78 -71.31 2.39
C ARG A 209 -19.64 -70.49 3.38
N SER A 210 -19.68 -70.92 4.64
CA SER A 210 -20.20 -70.10 5.75
C SER A 210 -19.34 -68.84 5.88
N HIS A 211 -19.93 -67.68 5.58
CA HIS A 211 -19.29 -66.38 5.77
C HIS A 211 -19.09 -66.12 7.27
N TRP A 212 -17.84 -66.24 7.73
CA TRP A 212 -17.42 -65.55 8.95
C TRP A 212 -17.47 -64.05 8.66
N LYS A 213 -18.33 -63.32 9.38
CA LYS A 213 -18.48 -61.86 9.25
C LYS A 213 -17.26 -61.16 9.86
N THR A 214 -16.16 -61.11 9.12
CA THR A 214 -15.08 -60.14 9.33
C THR A 214 -14.43 -59.92 7.96
N THR A 215 -14.05 -58.69 7.63
CA THR A 215 -13.24 -58.35 6.44
C THR A 215 -13.98 -58.11 5.10
N GLN A 216 -15.21 -57.57 5.08
CA GLN A 216 -15.84 -57.09 3.83
C GLN A 216 -15.45 -55.64 3.46
N SER A 217 -15.08 -54.81 4.44
CA SER A 217 -14.74 -53.40 4.20
C SER A 217 -13.30 -53.18 3.72
N THR A 218 -12.36 -54.02 4.13
CA THR A 218 -10.94 -53.94 3.74
C THR A 218 -10.65 -54.59 2.39
N ALA A 219 -11.37 -55.64 2.00
CA ALA A 219 -11.23 -56.26 0.68
C ALA A 219 -11.70 -55.33 -0.46
N ARG A 220 -12.80 -54.59 -0.27
CA ARG A 220 -13.26 -53.57 -1.24
C ARG A 220 -12.29 -52.39 -1.38
N TYR A 221 -11.64 -51.98 -0.30
CA TYR A 221 -10.65 -50.91 -0.34
C TYR A 221 -9.37 -51.35 -1.07
N HIS A 222 -8.86 -52.56 -0.78
CA HIS A 222 -7.67 -53.07 -1.47
C HIS A 222 -7.89 -53.40 -2.95
N GLU A 223 -9.07 -53.90 -3.32
CA GLU A 223 -9.41 -54.12 -4.73
C GLU A 223 -9.53 -52.78 -5.49
N GLY A 224 -10.18 -51.78 -4.90
CA GLY A 224 -10.27 -50.43 -5.47
C GLY A 224 -8.91 -49.74 -5.64
N ASP A 225 -8.03 -49.84 -4.63
CA ASP A 225 -6.68 -49.29 -4.70
C ASP A 225 -5.80 -50.02 -5.74
N MET A 226 -5.99 -51.33 -5.90
CA MET A 226 -5.30 -52.11 -6.93
C MET A 226 -5.74 -51.71 -8.35
N TYR A 227 -7.05 -51.54 -8.59
CA TYR A 227 -7.55 -51.01 -9.87
C TYR A 227 -7.08 -49.58 -10.11
N LYS A 228 -7.03 -48.73 -9.08
CA LYS A 228 -6.56 -47.35 -9.18
C LYS A 228 -5.06 -47.28 -9.51
N SER A 229 -4.24 -48.16 -8.93
CA SER A 229 -2.82 -48.30 -9.26
C SER A 229 -2.60 -48.80 -10.68
N LEU A 230 -3.41 -49.76 -11.14
CA LEU A 230 -3.32 -50.29 -12.50
C LEU A 230 -3.74 -49.23 -13.54
N LEU A 231 -4.74 -48.42 -13.21
CA LEU A 231 -5.17 -47.29 -14.04
C LEU A 231 -4.11 -46.19 -14.09
N SER A 232 -3.46 -45.85 -12.96
CA SER A 232 -2.37 -44.86 -12.96
C SER A 232 -1.16 -45.33 -13.74
N ASP A 233 -0.82 -46.62 -13.70
CA ASP A 233 0.25 -47.20 -14.51
C ASP A 233 -0.08 -47.17 -16.01
N TYR A 234 -1.33 -47.44 -16.37
CA TYR A 234 -1.80 -47.36 -17.74
C TYR A 234 -1.80 -45.90 -18.27
N GLU A 235 -2.24 -44.95 -17.45
CA GLU A 235 -2.17 -43.50 -17.72
C GLU A 235 -0.71 -43.03 -17.88
N LEU A 236 0.20 -43.44 -16.99
CA LEU A 236 1.63 -43.14 -17.08
C LEU A 236 2.24 -43.73 -18.36
N LYS A 237 1.84 -44.95 -18.75
CA LYS A 237 2.28 -45.58 -19.99
C LYS A 237 1.78 -44.83 -21.23
N LYS A 238 0.56 -44.28 -21.21
CA LYS A 238 0.06 -43.40 -22.27
C LYS A 238 0.85 -42.09 -22.35
N VAL A 239 1.15 -41.47 -21.20
CA VAL A 239 1.98 -40.24 -21.16
C VAL A 239 3.38 -40.53 -21.70
N LEU A 240 4.00 -41.64 -21.32
CA LEU A 240 5.30 -42.06 -21.83
C LEU A 240 5.26 -42.37 -23.34
N GLN A 241 4.20 -43.00 -23.85
CA GLN A 241 4.03 -43.23 -25.29
C GLN A 241 3.78 -41.93 -26.06
N GLN A 242 3.03 -40.99 -25.48
CA GLN A 242 2.81 -39.68 -26.06
C GLN A 242 4.12 -38.89 -26.09
N MET A 243 4.89 -38.86 -25.00
CA MET A 243 6.22 -38.24 -24.97
C MET A 243 7.16 -38.89 -25.97
N LYS A 244 7.15 -40.22 -26.12
CA LYS A 244 7.93 -40.91 -27.16
C LYS A 244 7.49 -40.47 -28.56
N LYS A 245 6.19 -40.33 -28.81
CA LYS A 245 5.64 -39.87 -30.10
C LYS A 245 6.04 -38.42 -30.40
N GLU A 246 5.95 -37.54 -29.41
CA GLU A 246 6.41 -36.14 -29.48
C GLU A 246 7.91 -36.08 -29.76
N MET A 247 8.71 -36.88 -29.05
CA MET A 247 10.16 -36.93 -29.22
C MET A 247 10.53 -37.46 -30.61
N ILE A 248 9.83 -38.48 -31.13
CA ILE A 248 9.99 -38.94 -32.52
C ILE A 248 9.57 -37.86 -33.51
N HIS A 249 8.49 -37.11 -33.25
CA HIS A 249 8.07 -36.01 -34.12
C HIS A 249 9.10 -34.86 -34.15
N ILE A 250 9.76 -34.57 -33.02
CA ILE A 250 10.81 -33.55 -32.91
C ILE A 250 12.13 -34.02 -33.54
N LEU A 251 12.46 -35.31 -33.40
CA LEU A 251 13.71 -35.90 -33.89
C LEU A 251 13.61 -36.43 -35.32
N SER A 252 12.40 -36.54 -35.89
CA SER A 252 12.23 -36.91 -37.30
C SER A 252 12.73 -35.77 -38.19
N PRO A 253 13.73 -36.01 -39.06
CA PRO A 253 14.21 -34.98 -39.97
C PRO A 253 13.07 -34.50 -40.87
N ARG A 254 12.59 -33.28 -40.61
CA ARG A 254 11.65 -32.58 -41.48
C ARG A 254 12.36 -32.28 -42.79
N GLN A 255 12.24 -33.17 -43.76
CA GLN A 255 12.64 -32.93 -45.15
C GLN A 255 11.90 -31.71 -45.68
N THR A 256 12.61 -30.61 -45.82
CA THR A 256 12.25 -29.48 -46.66
C THR A 256 13.08 -29.51 -47.94
N SER A 257 12.55 -30.15 -48.97
CA SER A 257 12.87 -29.97 -50.40
C SER A 257 11.86 -30.80 -51.19
N ARG A 258 10.83 -30.27 -51.84
CA ARG A 258 10.83 -29.52 -53.12
C ARG A 258 11.63 -30.24 -54.22
N GLY A 259 10.93 -30.98 -55.10
CA GLY A 259 11.28 -31.09 -56.53
C GLY A 259 11.58 -32.47 -57.11
N ALA A 260 10.62 -32.95 -57.91
CA ALA A 260 10.77 -33.57 -59.25
C ALA A 260 11.22 -35.04 -59.43
N THR A 261 10.40 -35.73 -60.25
CA THR A 261 10.68 -36.85 -61.20
C THR A 261 11.12 -38.20 -60.61
N ALA A 262 10.72 -39.38 -61.10
CA ALA A 262 9.73 -39.88 -62.06
C ALA A 262 9.84 -41.42 -61.97
N GLU A 263 8.73 -42.14 -62.17
CA GLU A 263 8.63 -43.57 -62.57
C GLU A 263 9.31 -44.65 -61.71
N ASP A 264 8.94 -45.93 -61.69
CA ASP A 264 7.79 -46.78 -62.02
C ASP A 264 8.22 -48.19 -61.53
N GLY A 265 7.30 -49.13 -61.32
CA GLY A 265 7.64 -50.57 -61.19
C GLY A 265 7.27 -51.28 -59.88
N HIS A 266 5.98 -51.62 -59.76
CA HIS A 266 5.41 -52.96 -59.51
C HIS A 266 6.20 -54.09 -58.76
N GLU A 267 5.44 -54.77 -57.88
CA GLU A 267 5.41 -56.23 -57.56
C GLU A 267 6.15 -56.83 -56.34
N GLN A 268 5.32 -57.24 -55.37
CA GLN A 268 5.14 -58.61 -54.84
C GLN A 268 6.32 -59.60 -54.96
N GLY A 269 6.74 -60.20 -53.84
CA GLY A 269 7.62 -61.38 -53.91
C GLY A 269 8.09 -61.87 -52.54
N ASP A 270 7.30 -62.76 -51.95
CA ASP A 270 7.66 -63.64 -50.85
C ASP A 270 8.76 -64.63 -51.31
N SER A 271 9.86 -64.77 -50.57
CA SER A 271 10.68 -65.99 -50.52
C SER A 271 11.78 -65.85 -49.47
N ASP A 272 11.68 -66.68 -48.44
CA ASP A 272 12.81 -67.19 -47.66
C ASP A 272 13.93 -67.69 -48.58
N THR A 273 15.18 -67.37 -48.27
CA THR A 273 16.35 -68.28 -48.22
C THR A 273 17.62 -67.47 -47.94
N GLU A 274 18.34 -67.93 -46.92
CA GLU A 274 19.62 -67.50 -46.33
C GLU A 274 20.77 -67.18 -47.31
N GLU A 275 21.79 -66.47 -46.78
CA GLU A 275 23.06 -65.98 -47.37
C GLU A 275 23.05 -64.67 -48.20
N ARG A 276 23.09 -63.51 -47.53
CA ARG A 276 23.98 -62.37 -47.92
C ARG A 276 24.12 -61.28 -46.84
N ALA A 277 24.68 -61.63 -45.68
CA ALA A 277 24.83 -60.70 -44.55
C ALA A 277 26.11 -59.82 -44.58
N ASP A 278 26.87 -59.78 -45.69
CA ASP A 278 28.13 -59.00 -45.75
C ASP A 278 28.12 -57.79 -46.72
N SER A 279 27.14 -57.65 -47.63
CA SER A 279 27.13 -56.53 -48.59
C SER A 279 26.47 -55.24 -48.06
N SER A 280 25.62 -55.34 -47.03
CA SER A 280 24.89 -54.19 -46.45
C SER A 280 25.76 -53.34 -45.51
N ARG A 281 26.74 -53.96 -44.85
CA ARG A 281 27.60 -53.27 -43.87
C ARG A 281 28.65 -52.38 -44.52
N GLU A 282 29.14 -52.76 -45.71
CA GLU A 282 30.13 -51.98 -46.47
C GLU A 282 29.51 -50.79 -47.23
N SER A 283 28.23 -50.85 -47.61
CA SER A 283 27.55 -49.73 -48.30
C SER A 283 27.14 -48.61 -47.35
N LEU A 284 26.77 -48.95 -46.11
CA LEU A 284 26.47 -47.98 -45.05
C LEU A 284 27.72 -47.23 -44.57
N ASP A 285 28.86 -47.92 -44.52
CA ASP A 285 30.15 -47.32 -44.14
C ASP A 285 30.62 -46.30 -45.19
N LYS A 286 30.51 -46.65 -46.48
CA LYS A 286 30.79 -45.73 -47.61
C LYS A 286 29.88 -44.50 -47.60
N SER A 287 28.59 -44.66 -47.28
CA SER A 287 27.67 -43.52 -47.14
C SER A 287 28.04 -42.61 -45.96
N CYS A 288 28.55 -43.18 -44.86
CA CYS A 288 29.00 -42.44 -43.70
C CYS A 288 30.32 -41.68 -43.98
N GLU A 289 31.26 -42.30 -44.69
CA GLU A 289 32.49 -41.65 -45.14
C GLU A 289 32.20 -40.48 -46.10
N VAL A 290 31.30 -40.64 -47.07
CA VAL A 290 30.90 -39.56 -47.98
C VAL A 290 30.27 -38.39 -47.21
N ALA A 291 29.42 -38.66 -46.21
CA ALA A 291 28.83 -37.62 -45.37
C ALA A 291 29.89 -36.88 -44.53
N ARG A 292 30.89 -37.60 -43.99
CA ARG A 292 32.02 -37.00 -43.26
C ARG A 292 32.89 -36.14 -44.17
N GLU A 293 33.17 -36.61 -45.38
CA GLU A 293 33.96 -35.87 -46.38
C GLU A 293 33.24 -34.57 -46.80
N GLN A 294 31.92 -34.64 -47.04
CA GLN A 294 31.09 -33.48 -47.37
C GLN A 294 31.06 -32.44 -46.24
N LEU A 295 30.91 -32.88 -44.98
CA LEU A 295 30.96 -31.98 -43.83
C LEU A 295 32.33 -31.30 -43.71
N THR A 296 33.40 -32.06 -43.88
CA THR A 296 34.78 -31.56 -43.80
C THR A 296 35.06 -30.53 -44.91
N ASN A 297 34.57 -30.79 -46.12
CA ASN A 297 34.71 -29.85 -47.24
C ASN A 297 33.87 -28.59 -47.07
N SER A 298 32.68 -28.68 -46.46
CA SER A 298 31.86 -27.53 -46.10
C SER A 298 32.57 -26.63 -45.09
N ILE A 299 33.15 -27.19 -44.03
CA ILE A 299 33.94 -26.44 -43.04
C ILE A 299 35.14 -25.76 -43.69
N ARG A 300 35.88 -26.46 -44.55
CA ARG A 300 37.01 -25.87 -45.30
C ARG A 300 36.59 -24.73 -46.23
N GLN A 301 35.42 -24.80 -46.85
CA GLN A 301 34.90 -23.69 -47.66
C GLN A 301 34.52 -22.48 -46.81
N GLN A 302 33.84 -22.67 -45.68
CA GLN A 302 33.48 -21.58 -44.78
C GLN A 302 34.72 -20.89 -44.21
N TRP A 303 35.75 -21.67 -43.85
CA TRP A 303 37.01 -21.12 -43.38
C TRP A 303 37.74 -20.26 -44.44
N ARG A 304 37.72 -20.69 -45.71
CA ARG A 304 38.29 -19.90 -46.82
C ARG A 304 37.54 -18.58 -47.02
N LYS A 305 36.21 -18.57 -46.91
CA LYS A 305 35.41 -17.33 -47.02
C LYS A 305 35.75 -16.32 -45.92
N VAL A 306 35.85 -16.80 -44.66
CA VAL A 306 36.24 -15.94 -43.52
C VAL A 306 37.65 -15.38 -43.71
N ARG A 307 38.60 -16.23 -44.13
CA ARG A 307 39.98 -15.79 -44.38
C ARG A 307 40.05 -14.71 -45.47
N SER A 308 39.37 -14.91 -46.60
CA SER A 308 39.31 -13.93 -47.69
C SER A 308 38.75 -12.59 -47.21
N HIS A 309 37.65 -12.61 -46.47
CA HIS A 309 37.03 -11.38 -45.95
C HIS A 309 37.93 -10.65 -44.95
N MET A 310 38.71 -11.39 -44.16
CA MET A 310 39.68 -10.81 -43.23
C MET A 310 40.87 -10.17 -43.96
N GLU A 311 41.35 -10.79 -45.04
CA GLU A 311 42.40 -10.23 -45.91
C GLU A 311 41.91 -8.97 -46.66
N GLU A 312 40.63 -8.93 -47.04
CA GLU A 312 39.98 -7.79 -47.70
C GLU A 312 39.83 -6.60 -46.75
N LEU A 313 39.39 -6.85 -45.50
CA LEU A 313 39.35 -5.82 -44.44
C LEU A 313 40.74 -5.28 -44.12
N ASN A 314 41.76 -6.14 -44.08
CA ASN A 314 43.14 -5.72 -43.81
C ASN A 314 43.72 -4.88 -44.96
N SER A 315 43.35 -5.19 -46.19
CA SER A 315 43.74 -4.42 -47.38
C SER A 315 43.06 -3.06 -47.43
N GLN A 316 41.77 -2.99 -47.07
CA GLN A 316 41.04 -1.73 -46.94
C GLN A 316 41.60 -0.83 -45.83
N ALA A 317 42.01 -1.40 -44.69
CA ALA A 317 42.65 -0.66 -43.61
C ALA A 317 44.01 -0.06 -44.02
N SER A 318 44.75 -0.71 -44.93
CA SER A 318 46.05 -0.19 -45.42
C SER A 318 45.92 0.88 -46.52
N GLN A 319 44.80 0.96 -47.25
CA GLN A 319 44.60 1.97 -48.30
C GLN A 319 44.21 3.37 -47.80
N HIS A 320 43.79 3.51 -46.54
CA HIS A 320 43.31 4.79 -45.98
C HIS A 320 44.39 5.73 -45.41
N HIS A 321 45.68 5.40 -45.53
CA HIS A 321 46.78 6.25 -45.04
C HIS A 321 47.38 7.22 -46.08
N GLY A 322 46.71 7.43 -47.21
CA GLY A 322 47.30 8.10 -48.38
C GLY A 322 46.59 9.33 -48.93
N ASP A 323 45.91 10.16 -48.12
CA ASP A 323 45.32 11.41 -48.61
C ASP A 323 45.96 12.64 -47.92
N LEU A 324 46.79 13.35 -48.69
CA LEU A 324 47.62 14.48 -48.28
C LEU A 324 46.79 15.76 -48.18
N ILE A 325 46.21 16.03 -47.01
CA ILE A 325 45.74 17.38 -46.65
C ILE A 325 46.99 18.30 -46.58
N PRO A 326 47.02 19.48 -47.23
CA PRO A 326 48.16 20.39 -47.17
C PRO A 326 48.51 20.69 -45.71
N ARG A 327 49.78 20.51 -45.33
CA ARG A 327 50.29 20.74 -43.96
C ARG A 327 49.81 22.06 -43.36
N GLN A 328 49.75 23.10 -44.17
CA GLN A 328 49.30 24.43 -43.74
C GLN A 328 47.81 24.47 -43.37
N THR A 329 46.94 23.77 -44.12
CA THR A 329 45.52 23.67 -43.80
C THR A 329 45.30 22.88 -42.51
N HIS A 330 46.09 21.83 -42.29
CA HIS A 330 46.09 21.07 -41.04
C HIS A 330 46.59 21.93 -39.86
N ASP A 331 47.64 22.74 -40.06
CA ASP A 331 48.17 23.63 -39.02
C ASP A 331 47.16 24.74 -38.65
N ASP A 332 46.48 25.32 -39.64
CA ASP A 332 45.40 26.29 -39.43
C ASP A 332 44.19 25.64 -38.72
N GLU A 333 43.87 24.39 -39.05
CA GLU A 333 42.80 23.64 -38.40
C GLU A 333 43.14 23.24 -36.96
N MET A 334 44.40 22.88 -36.72
CA MET A 334 44.92 22.65 -35.37
C MET A 334 44.87 23.92 -34.52
N GLU A 335 45.14 25.09 -35.10
CA GLU A 335 45.06 26.35 -34.38
C GLU A 335 43.61 26.77 -34.10
N ARG A 336 42.69 26.56 -35.05
CA ARG A 336 41.25 26.72 -34.80
C ARG A 336 40.76 25.80 -33.67
N MET A 337 41.13 24.52 -33.70
CA MET A 337 40.77 23.58 -32.63
C MET A 337 41.34 23.99 -31.28
N ARG A 338 42.57 24.53 -31.23
CA ARG A 338 43.15 25.06 -29.97
C ARG A 338 42.34 26.22 -29.42
N GLN A 339 41.91 27.15 -30.28
CA GLN A 339 41.07 28.27 -29.88
C GLN A 339 39.69 27.81 -29.40
N GLU A 340 39.06 26.86 -30.09
CA GLU A 340 37.79 26.26 -29.66
C GLU A 340 37.93 25.54 -28.31
N VAL A 341 39.01 24.78 -28.11
CA VAL A 341 39.29 24.12 -26.82
C VAL A 341 39.51 25.14 -25.71
N LEU A 342 40.18 26.27 -25.98
CA LEU A 342 40.34 27.35 -25.02
C LEU A 342 38.99 28.00 -24.67
N GLN A 343 38.16 28.29 -25.67
CA GLN A 343 36.81 28.82 -25.45
C GLN A 343 35.94 27.84 -24.67
N CYS A 344 35.99 26.54 -24.98
CA CYS A 344 35.30 25.51 -24.20
C CYS A 344 35.80 25.45 -22.76
N LYS A 345 37.10 25.62 -22.51
CA LYS A 345 37.65 25.66 -21.15
C LYS A 345 37.17 26.88 -20.37
N GLU A 346 37.17 28.06 -20.98
CA GLU A 346 36.63 29.28 -20.37
C GLU A 346 35.12 29.16 -20.10
N PHE A 347 34.38 28.56 -21.03
CA PHE A 347 32.95 28.29 -20.87
C PHE A 347 32.68 27.30 -19.73
N ILE A 348 33.47 26.23 -19.62
CA ILE A 348 33.38 25.28 -18.50
C ILE A 348 33.74 25.96 -17.17
N GLN A 349 34.77 26.81 -17.15
CA GLN A 349 35.16 27.55 -15.94
C GLN A 349 34.08 28.53 -15.49
N THR A 350 33.48 29.26 -16.43
CA THR A 350 32.35 30.18 -16.15
C THR A 350 31.09 29.42 -15.72
N GLN A 351 30.77 28.29 -16.34
CA GLN A 351 29.70 27.40 -15.88
C GLN A 351 29.97 26.85 -14.48
N GLN A 352 31.22 26.46 -14.18
CA GLN A 352 31.62 26.02 -12.84
C GLN A 352 31.50 27.14 -11.81
N GLN A 353 31.92 28.36 -12.16
CA GLN A 353 31.74 29.53 -11.28
C GLN A 353 30.27 29.84 -11.07
N LEU A 354 29.42 29.73 -12.09
CA LEU A 354 27.97 29.94 -11.95
C LEU A 354 27.32 28.85 -11.10
N LEU A 355 27.70 27.58 -11.29
CA LEU A 355 27.24 26.46 -10.47
C LEU A 355 27.70 26.60 -9.02
N GLN A 356 28.96 26.97 -8.79
CA GLN A 356 29.44 27.31 -7.45
C GLN A 356 28.67 28.49 -6.89
N GLN A 357 28.43 29.54 -7.68
CA GLN A 357 27.64 30.67 -7.25
C GLN A 357 26.19 30.26 -6.95
N GLN A 358 25.57 29.33 -7.68
CA GLN A 358 24.24 28.79 -7.34
C GLN A 358 24.24 27.93 -6.07
N LEU A 359 25.35 27.28 -5.75
CA LEU A 359 25.52 26.51 -4.52
C LEU A 359 25.89 27.40 -3.32
N TYR A 360 26.60 28.51 -3.55
CA TYR A 360 27.00 29.49 -2.53
C TYR A 360 26.01 30.66 -2.37
N THR A 361 25.17 30.94 -3.36
CA THR A 361 23.89 31.64 -3.17
C THR A 361 23.00 30.63 -2.48
N SER A 362 23.15 30.55 -1.17
CA SER A 362 22.26 29.83 -0.28
C SER A 362 20.82 29.96 -0.78
N PHE A 363 20.26 28.85 -1.27
CA PHE A 363 18.91 28.55 -0.83
C PHE A 363 19.00 28.68 0.68
N ASP A 364 18.38 29.71 1.24
CA ASP A 364 18.32 29.88 2.67
C ASP A 364 17.89 28.53 3.24
N ASP A 365 18.63 28.00 4.22
CA ASP A 365 18.39 26.65 4.76
C ASP A 365 16.92 26.55 5.23
N ASP A 366 16.36 27.70 5.63
CA ASP A 366 14.95 27.93 5.96
C ASP A 366 13.98 27.73 4.77
N THR A 367 14.36 28.11 3.55
CA THR A 367 13.52 27.91 2.35
C THR A 367 13.52 26.45 1.89
N ALA A 368 14.67 25.78 1.96
CA ALA A 368 14.78 24.35 1.67
C ALA A 368 14.08 23.49 2.74
N ALA A 369 14.17 23.90 4.01
CA ALA A 369 13.42 23.30 5.11
C ALA A 369 11.91 23.49 4.92
N LEU A 370 11.44 24.68 4.56
CA LEU A 370 10.01 24.94 4.33
C LEU A 370 9.44 24.11 3.17
N LEU A 371 10.16 23.99 2.05
CA LEU A 371 9.72 23.17 0.91
C LEU A 371 9.68 21.67 1.25
N ASN A 372 10.66 21.18 1.99
CA ASN A 372 10.63 19.81 2.51
C ASN A 372 9.49 19.60 3.51
N ASP A 373 9.24 20.57 4.39
CA ASP A 373 8.16 20.50 5.37
C ASP A 373 6.79 20.48 4.66
N CYS A 374 6.60 21.30 3.61
CA CYS A 374 5.40 21.26 2.78
C CYS A 374 5.21 19.90 2.07
N TYR A 375 6.26 19.34 1.47
CA TYR A 375 6.18 18.04 0.80
C TYR A 375 5.89 16.89 1.78
N THR A 376 6.54 16.89 2.94
CA THR A 376 6.30 15.88 3.98
C THR A 376 4.90 16.01 4.59
N LEU A 377 4.35 17.23 4.66
CA LEU A 377 3.00 17.47 5.16
C LEU A 377 1.93 17.02 4.17
N GLU A 378 2.13 17.26 2.87
CA GLU A 378 1.27 16.73 1.80
C GLU A 378 1.28 15.20 1.80
N GLU A 379 2.45 14.57 1.91
CA GLU A 379 2.60 13.12 1.98
C GLU A 379 1.94 12.55 3.25
N LYS A 380 2.07 13.22 4.40
CA LYS A 380 1.41 12.86 5.67
C LYS A 380 -0.12 12.96 5.55
N GLU A 381 -0.63 13.98 4.86
CA GLU A 381 -2.06 14.15 4.62
C GLU A 381 -2.61 13.07 3.69
N ARG A 382 -1.92 12.79 2.58
CA ARG A 382 -2.26 11.68 1.68
C ARG A 382 -2.30 10.34 2.41
N LEU A 383 -1.29 10.05 3.21
CA LEU A 383 -1.22 8.79 3.97
C LEU A 383 -2.36 8.68 5.00
N LYS A 384 -2.77 9.82 5.58
CA LYS A 384 -3.92 9.88 6.49
C LYS A 384 -5.24 9.61 5.76
N GLU A 385 -5.39 10.07 4.53
CA GLU A 385 -6.56 9.76 3.69
C GLU A 385 -6.60 8.28 3.29
N GLU A 386 -5.47 7.71 2.85
CA GLU A 386 -5.35 6.28 2.56
C GLU A 386 -5.66 5.42 3.79
N TRP A 387 -5.17 5.84 4.95
CA TRP A 387 -5.45 5.14 6.21
C TRP A 387 -6.94 5.19 6.59
N LYS A 388 -7.61 6.33 6.40
CA LYS A 388 -9.07 6.44 6.58
C LYS A 388 -9.81 5.50 5.64
N LEU A 389 -9.41 5.43 4.37
CA LEU A 389 -10.01 4.53 3.39
C LEU A 389 -9.81 3.06 3.79
N PHE A 390 -8.63 2.71 4.28
CA PHE A 390 -8.34 1.37 4.77
C PHE A 390 -9.19 0.99 5.98
N GLU A 391 -9.35 1.89 6.95
CA GLU A 391 -10.17 1.63 8.13
C GLU A 391 -11.68 1.55 7.76
N GLU A 392 -12.13 2.33 6.79
CA GLU A 392 -13.48 2.24 6.21
C GLU A 392 -13.70 0.87 5.55
N GLN A 393 -12.74 0.37 4.77
CA GLN A 393 -12.78 -0.96 4.17
C GLN A 393 -12.81 -2.06 5.23
N LYS A 394 -11.96 -1.97 6.25
CA LYS A 394 -11.96 -2.91 7.37
C LYS A 394 -13.31 -2.93 8.09
N ARG A 395 -13.93 -1.76 8.31
CA ARG A 395 -15.28 -1.63 8.87
C ARG A 395 -16.35 -2.24 7.95
N ASN A 396 -16.23 -2.11 6.63
CA ASN A 396 -17.10 -2.78 5.66
C ASN A 396 -16.99 -4.30 5.81
N PHE A 397 -15.78 -4.86 5.77
CA PHE A 397 -15.56 -6.29 5.91
C PHE A 397 -16.07 -6.83 7.24
N GLU A 398 -15.90 -6.09 8.34
CA GLU A 398 -16.43 -6.48 9.64
C GLU A 398 -17.97 -6.55 9.65
N ARG A 399 -18.63 -5.60 8.97
CA ARG A 399 -20.09 -5.61 8.80
C ARG A 399 -20.55 -6.73 7.90
N GLU A 400 -19.89 -6.95 6.77
CA GLU A 400 -20.21 -8.07 5.88
C GLU A 400 -20.05 -9.39 6.62
N ARG A 401 -18.96 -9.58 7.36
CA ARG A 401 -18.73 -10.77 8.18
C ARG A 401 -19.84 -11.00 9.20
N LYS A 402 -20.30 -9.95 9.88
CA LYS A 402 -21.46 -10.03 10.80
C LYS A 402 -22.74 -10.40 10.06
N ASN A 403 -23.02 -9.76 8.93
CA ASN A 403 -24.20 -10.05 8.11
C ASN A 403 -24.20 -11.49 7.59
N PHE A 404 -23.06 -12.00 7.12
CA PHE A 404 -22.93 -13.39 6.69
C PHE A 404 -23.15 -14.37 7.85
N THR A 405 -22.58 -14.06 9.02
CA THR A 405 -22.77 -14.88 10.22
C THR A 405 -24.23 -14.90 10.65
N GLU A 406 -24.90 -13.75 10.65
CA GLU A 406 -26.32 -13.63 10.98
C GLU A 406 -27.22 -14.34 9.97
N ALA A 407 -26.92 -14.21 8.67
CA ALA A 407 -27.62 -14.92 7.61
C ALA A 407 -27.48 -16.44 7.75
N ALA A 408 -26.29 -16.94 8.10
CA ALA A 408 -26.07 -18.37 8.36
C ALA A 408 -26.89 -18.87 9.56
N ILE A 409 -26.90 -18.11 10.66
CA ILE A 409 -27.70 -18.44 11.85
C ILE A 409 -29.19 -18.44 11.50
N ARG A 410 -29.66 -17.45 10.72
CA ARG A 410 -31.06 -17.38 10.28
C ARG A 410 -31.44 -18.57 9.42
N LEU A 411 -30.60 -18.93 8.45
CA LEU A 411 -30.81 -20.07 7.58
C LEU A 411 -30.84 -21.39 8.36
N GLU A 412 -30.03 -21.52 9.40
CA GLU A 412 -30.04 -22.67 10.30
C GLU A 412 -31.33 -22.75 11.15
N ARG A 413 -31.85 -21.61 11.61
CA ARG A 413 -33.16 -21.54 12.29
C ARG A 413 -34.30 -21.92 11.35
N ASP A 414 -34.31 -21.39 10.13
CA ASP A 414 -35.34 -21.67 9.13
C ASP A 414 -35.31 -23.15 8.73
N LYS A 415 -34.11 -23.74 8.57
CA LYS A 415 -33.95 -25.19 8.33
C LYS A 415 -34.52 -26.01 9.48
N ARG A 416 -34.24 -25.63 10.73
CA ARG A 416 -34.78 -26.32 11.91
C ARG A 416 -36.30 -26.24 11.96
N ALA A 417 -36.88 -25.06 11.72
CA ALA A 417 -38.33 -24.88 11.68
C ALA A 417 -38.96 -25.76 10.58
N PHE A 418 -38.35 -25.83 9.40
CA PHE A 418 -38.82 -26.70 8.32
C PHE A 418 -38.76 -28.19 8.70
N ASP A 419 -37.68 -28.63 9.35
CA ASP A 419 -37.55 -30.01 9.82
C ASP A 419 -38.59 -30.34 10.92
N GLU A 420 -38.89 -29.38 11.81
CA GLU A 420 -39.95 -29.47 12.83
C GLU A 420 -41.35 -29.53 12.21
N ASP A 421 -41.64 -28.71 11.19
CA ASP A 421 -42.89 -28.73 10.45
C ASP A 421 -43.06 -30.05 9.69
N ARG A 422 -41.99 -30.55 9.05
CA ARG A 422 -41.97 -31.85 8.41
C ARG A 422 -42.22 -32.98 9.41
N ALA A 423 -41.58 -32.93 10.58
CA ALA A 423 -41.79 -33.92 11.64
C ALA A 423 -43.22 -33.87 12.18
N SER A 424 -43.77 -32.67 12.38
CA SER A 424 -45.15 -32.45 12.80
C SER A 424 -46.15 -32.93 11.76
N TRP A 425 -45.87 -32.70 10.48
CA TRP A 425 -46.66 -33.20 9.36
C TRP A 425 -46.64 -34.73 9.32
N LEU A 426 -45.47 -35.37 9.42
CA LEU A 426 -45.34 -36.83 9.47
C LEU A 426 -46.05 -37.42 10.69
N LYS A 427 -45.91 -36.79 11.86
CA LYS A 427 -46.62 -37.17 13.09
C LYS A 427 -48.13 -37.08 12.88
N ASN A 428 -48.63 -35.99 12.29
CA ASN A 428 -50.05 -35.81 12.01
C ASN A 428 -50.55 -36.83 10.98
N GLN A 429 -49.79 -37.09 9.91
CA GLN A 429 -50.08 -38.14 8.95
C GLN A 429 -50.19 -39.52 9.64
N PHE A 430 -49.22 -39.86 10.50
CA PHE A 430 -49.25 -41.12 11.25
C PHE A 430 -50.45 -41.21 12.20
N LEU A 431 -50.74 -40.15 12.96
CA LEU A 431 -51.88 -40.10 13.88
C LEU A 431 -53.23 -40.19 13.14
N ASN A 432 -53.35 -39.56 11.98
CA ASN A 432 -54.56 -39.61 11.16
C ASN A 432 -54.74 -40.93 10.41
N MET A 433 -53.65 -41.66 10.15
CA MET A 433 -53.67 -43.01 9.56
C MET A 433 -53.86 -44.13 10.59
N THR A 434 -53.77 -43.82 11.89
CA THR A 434 -53.96 -44.82 12.96
C THR A 434 -55.47 -45.07 13.15
N PRO A 435 -56.02 -46.27 12.86
CA PRO A 435 -57.47 -46.51 12.80
C PRO A 435 -58.21 -46.42 14.15
N PHE A 436 -57.52 -46.09 15.25
CA PHE A 436 -58.07 -46.18 16.61
C PHE A 436 -58.50 -44.83 17.21
N ALA A 437 -58.27 -43.69 16.53
CA ALA A 437 -58.63 -42.37 17.08
C ALA A 437 -60.16 -42.10 17.14
N ASN A 438 -60.97 -42.91 16.46
CA ASN A 438 -62.44 -42.75 16.41
C ASN A 438 -63.23 -43.69 17.36
N ARG A 439 -62.60 -44.22 18.41
CA ARG A 439 -63.31 -44.92 19.51
C ARG A 439 -62.90 -44.39 20.87
N ARG A 440 -63.33 -43.18 21.21
CA ARG A 440 -63.79 -42.81 22.57
C ARG A 440 -64.20 -41.34 22.62
N ARG A 441 -65.45 -41.08 22.23
CA ARG A 441 -66.24 -40.02 22.86
C ARG A 441 -67.63 -40.58 23.10
N GLY A 442 -67.93 -40.85 24.36
CA GLY A 442 -69.20 -41.43 24.80
C GLY A 442 -69.01 -42.28 26.04
N SER A 443 -68.88 -41.65 27.21
CA SER A 443 -69.65 -41.99 28.42
C SER A 443 -69.11 -41.25 29.63
N SER A 444 -70.05 -40.61 30.32
CA SER A 444 -69.99 -40.05 31.66
C SER A 444 -69.53 -41.05 32.72
N SER A 445 -68.88 -40.57 33.79
CA SER A 445 -69.32 -40.75 35.19
C SER A 445 -68.16 -40.47 36.16
N ASP A 446 -68.53 -39.89 37.31
CA ASP A 446 -67.77 -39.61 38.52
C ASP A 446 -66.75 -40.67 38.98
N GLY A 447 -65.72 -40.20 39.69
CA GLY A 447 -64.82 -41.06 40.48
C GLY A 447 -63.56 -40.37 41.00
N HIS A 448 -63.71 -39.67 42.12
CA HIS A 448 -62.73 -39.29 43.15
C HIS A 448 -61.25 -39.77 43.08
N SER A 449 -60.35 -38.78 43.21
CA SER A 449 -59.28 -38.64 44.23
C SER A 449 -57.82 -39.07 44.01
N SER A 450 -56.96 -38.14 44.48
CA SER A 450 -55.65 -38.22 45.12
C SER A 450 -54.40 -38.66 44.34
N LEU A 451 -53.56 -37.70 43.95
CA LEU A 451 -52.34 -37.28 44.66
C LEU A 451 -51.49 -36.40 43.72
N SER A 452 -51.45 -35.10 44.01
CA SER A 452 -50.61 -34.12 43.32
C SER A 452 -49.56 -33.62 44.31
N ILE A 453 -48.28 -33.81 43.98
CA ILE A 453 -47.16 -33.12 44.65
C ILE A 453 -46.52 -32.20 43.62
N SER A 454 -46.59 -30.92 43.96
CA SER A 454 -46.06 -29.72 43.34
C SER A 454 -44.56 -29.76 43.07
N ASN A 455 -44.10 -29.10 41.99
CA ASN A 455 -43.24 -27.90 42.07
C ASN A 455 -42.81 -27.39 40.67
N GLU A 456 -43.39 -26.29 40.19
CA GLU A 456 -42.66 -25.25 39.43
C GLU A 456 -43.42 -23.90 39.45
N PRO A 457 -42.74 -22.74 39.53
CA PRO A 457 -43.41 -21.45 39.70
C PRO A 457 -43.62 -20.65 38.40
N GLU A 458 -44.82 -20.08 38.34
CA GLU A 458 -45.29 -18.82 37.73
C GLU A 458 -44.47 -18.12 36.62
N ARG A 459 -45.12 -17.90 35.47
CA ARG A 459 -45.19 -16.56 34.85
C ARG A 459 -46.61 -16.26 34.33
N ARG A 460 -47.20 -15.20 34.87
CA ARG A 460 -48.49 -14.61 34.50
C ARG A 460 -48.39 -13.93 33.12
N MET A 461 -49.38 -14.19 32.27
CA MET A 461 -49.77 -13.29 31.19
C MET A 461 -51.13 -12.71 31.55
N SER A 462 -51.18 -11.39 31.72
CA SER A 462 -52.43 -10.64 31.85
C SER A 462 -52.85 -10.12 30.49
N SER A 463 -54.12 -10.36 30.15
CA SER A 463 -54.83 -9.75 29.03
C SER A 463 -55.29 -8.34 29.39
N SER A 464 -55.38 -7.46 28.41
CA SER A 464 -56.49 -6.49 28.32
C SER A 464 -56.64 -5.96 26.90
N SER A 465 -57.89 -6.03 26.45
CA SER A 465 -58.52 -5.48 25.25
C SER A 465 -58.28 -3.96 25.10
N VAL A 466 -58.30 -3.45 23.85
CA VAL A 466 -59.11 -2.27 23.45
C VAL A 466 -58.94 -1.91 21.95
N TYR A 467 -60.06 -2.00 21.21
CA TYR A 467 -60.61 -1.15 20.13
C TYR A 467 -59.82 -0.80 18.85
N LEU A 468 -60.43 -1.16 17.70
CA LEU A 468 -60.36 -0.44 16.40
C LEU A 468 -61.04 0.94 16.53
N PRO A 469 -60.75 1.99 15.70
CA PRO A 469 -60.90 1.87 14.23
C PRO A 469 -60.15 2.88 13.30
N LYS A 470 -60.37 2.68 11.99
CA LYS A 470 -60.32 3.59 10.81
C LYS A 470 -58.99 3.88 10.11
N SER A 471 -58.93 3.40 8.86
CA SER A 471 -58.03 3.78 7.77
C SER A 471 -58.15 5.27 7.41
N SER A 472 -57.00 5.90 7.15
CA SER A 472 -56.89 7.17 6.42
C SER A 472 -55.66 7.13 5.51
N THR A 473 -55.92 7.33 4.23
CA THR A 473 -54.96 7.39 3.14
C THR A 473 -54.14 8.67 3.22
N TYR A 474 -52.81 8.56 3.34
CA TYR A 474 -51.88 9.57 2.84
C TYR A 474 -50.75 8.91 2.06
N ALA A 475 -50.69 9.26 0.79
CA ALA A 475 -49.63 8.95 -0.13
C ALA A 475 -48.29 9.55 0.37
N THR A 476 -47.22 8.77 0.31
CA THR A 476 -45.86 9.32 0.19
C THR A 476 -45.15 8.56 -0.92
N ASN A 477 -44.94 9.28 -2.02
CA ASN A 477 -44.15 8.86 -3.16
C ASN A 477 -42.67 8.77 -2.75
N PHE A 478 -42.07 7.59 -2.82
CA PHE A 478 -40.62 7.46 -2.91
C PHE A 478 -40.26 7.15 -4.37
N SER A 479 -39.91 8.21 -5.09
CA SER A 479 -39.24 8.15 -6.39
C SER A 479 -37.78 7.78 -6.17
N THR A 480 -37.35 6.68 -6.79
CA THR A 480 -35.94 6.34 -6.99
C THR A 480 -35.33 7.23 -8.08
N PRO A 481 -34.22 7.94 -7.84
CA PRO A 481 -33.49 8.59 -8.91
C PRO A 481 -32.75 7.55 -9.75
N LYS A 482 -32.95 7.65 -11.07
CA LYS A 482 -32.22 6.93 -12.12
C LYS A 482 -30.73 7.28 -12.06
N PRO A 483 -29.79 6.32 -12.23
CA PRO A 483 -28.36 6.62 -12.15
C PRO A 483 -27.91 7.45 -13.34
N ALA A 484 -27.28 8.60 -13.06
CA ALA A 484 -26.54 9.38 -14.04
C ALA A 484 -25.22 8.66 -14.41
N PRO A 485 -24.66 8.90 -15.61
CA PRO A 485 -23.47 8.19 -16.07
C PRO A 485 -22.25 8.62 -15.25
N ARG A 486 -21.44 7.64 -14.82
CA ARG A 486 -20.16 7.87 -14.15
C ARG A 486 -19.23 8.64 -15.11
N PRO A 487 -18.46 9.65 -14.65
CA PRO A 487 -17.36 10.16 -15.45
C PRO A 487 -16.36 9.02 -15.66
N SER A 488 -16.01 8.75 -16.92
CA SER A 488 -14.99 7.76 -17.28
C SER A 488 -13.67 8.15 -16.65
N VAL A 489 -13.01 7.18 -16.02
CA VAL A 489 -11.63 7.31 -15.54
C VAL A 489 -10.75 7.73 -16.73
N PRO A 490 -9.92 8.78 -16.61
CA PRO A 490 -9.08 9.23 -17.72
C PRO A 490 -8.16 8.09 -18.16
N SER A 491 -7.99 7.95 -19.47
CA SER A 491 -7.05 7.01 -20.05
C SER A 491 -5.64 7.33 -19.53
N THR A 492 -4.77 6.32 -19.37
CA THR A 492 -3.35 6.50 -19.00
C THR A 492 -2.68 7.59 -19.85
N THR A 493 -3.05 7.68 -21.14
CA THR A 493 -2.59 8.70 -22.09
C THR A 493 -3.03 10.13 -21.75
N GLU A 494 -4.20 10.33 -21.16
CA GLU A 494 -4.67 11.64 -20.68
C GLU A 494 -3.92 12.06 -19.41
N LEU A 495 -3.68 11.12 -18.48
CA LEU A 495 -2.87 11.36 -17.29
C LEU A 495 -1.45 11.81 -17.64
N TYR A 496 -0.81 11.15 -18.60
CA TYR A 496 0.53 11.53 -19.05
C TYR A 496 0.58 12.90 -19.77
N ARG A 497 -0.50 13.32 -20.43
CA ARG A 497 -0.64 14.67 -21.00
C ARG A 497 -0.82 15.73 -19.92
N THR A 498 -1.69 15.48 -18.94
CA THR A 498 -1.94 16.41 -17.83
C THR A 498 -0.69 16.61 -16.97
N LEU A 499 0.12 15.56 -16.79
CA LEU A 499 1.39 15.62 -16.07
C LEU A 499 2.57 16.14 -16.92
N ARG A 500 2.34 16.54 -18.18
CA ARG A 500 3.36 17.02 -19.14
C ARG A 500 4.55 16.08 -19.34
N LEU A 501 4.34 14.78 -19.12
CA LEU A 501 5.37 13.75 -19.29
C LEU A 501 5.55 13.33 -20.75
N ILE A 502 4.66 13.80 -21.64
CA ILE A 502 4.75 13.64 -23.09
C ILE A 502 4.94 15.03 -23.71
N PRO A 503 6.01 15.29 -24.48
CA PRO A 503 6.20 16.56 -25.18
C PRO A 503 5.03 16.85 -26.13
N GLU A 504 4.45 18.06 -26.06
CA GLU A 504 3.43 18.50 -27.01
C GLU A 504 4.03 18.57 -28.43
N THR A 505 3.73 17.56 -29.24
CA THR A 505 3.97 17.63 -30.68
C THR A 505 2.89 18.51 -31.28
N ARG A 506 3.26 19.75 -31.61
CA ARG A 506 2.44 20.64 -32.46
C ARG A 506 2.30 19.97 -33.83
N TYR A 507 1.15 19.37 -34.09
CA TYR A 507 0.79 18.98 -35.45
C TYR A 507 0.43 20.24 -36.24
N LYS A 508 1.38 20.66 -37.10
CA LYS A 508 1.01 21.32 -38.35
C LYS A 508 0.57 20.22 -39.32
N ASP A 509 -0.57 20.49 -39.92
CA ASP A 509 -1.18 19.81 -41.04
C ASP A 509 -0.17 19.66 -42.19
N ASP A 510 0.12 18.44 -42.62
CA ASP A 510 0.27 18.17 -44.06
C ASP A 510 0.14 16.68 -44.44
N ASN A 511 -0.35 16.49 -45.65
CA ASN A 511 -0.94 15.28 -46.20
C ASN A 511 0.03 14.13 -46.55
N ARG A 512 -0.53 12.92 -46.45
CA ARG A 512 -0.33 11.77 -47.38
C ARG A 512 1.02 11.03 -47.37
N ALA A 513 1.05 9.87 -46.72
CA ALA A 513 1.40 8.59 -47.36
C ALA A 513 1.15 7.41 -46.40
N LYS A 514 0.43 6.40 -46.90
CA LYS A 514 0.19 5.11 -46.26
C LYS A 514 1.47 4.28 -46.25
N SER A 515 1.87 3.71 -45.12
CA SER A 515 2.58 2.42 -45.06
C SER A 515 2.52 1.80 -43.66
N LYS A 516 1.91 0.60 -43.61
CA LYS A 516 1.89 -0.32 -42.47
C LYS A 516 3.30 -0.87 -42.22
N ILE A 517 3.88 -0.72 -41.02
CA ILE A 517 4.88 -1.67 -40.50
C ILE A 517 4.70 -1.84 -38.98
N HIS A 518 4.72 -3.11 -38.58
CA HIS A 518 4.62 -3.68 -37.24
C HIS A 518 5.66 -3.15 -36.24
N TYR A 519 5.21 -2.95 -34.99
CA TYR A 519 6.05 -2.96 -33.79
C TYR A 519 6.72 -4.32 -33.59
N ARG A 520 8.03 -4.33 -33.32
CA ARG A 520 8.73 -5.43 -32.65
C ARG A 520 9.48 -4.84 -31.45
N SER A 521 9.02 -5.21 -30.26
CA SER A 521 9.71 -4.99 -28.99
C SER A 521 11.01 -5.80 -28.98
N GLY A 522 12.09 -5.20 -28.50
CA GLY A 522 13.39 -5.83 -28.30
C GLY A 522 14.08 -5.20 -27.10
N GLU A 523 14.10 -5.95 -26.00
CA GLU A 523 14.92 -5.73 -24.80
C GLU A 523 16.41 -5.87 -25.12
N LEU A 524 17.25 -5.14 -24.36
CA LEU A 524 18.66 -5.39 -23.98
C LEU A 524 18.94 -4.35 -22.87
N SER A 525 19.06 -4.65 -21.58
CA SER A 525 20.02 -5.52 -20.86
C SER A 525 21.49 -5.21 -21.20
N VAL A 526 22.27 -4.70 -20.24
CA VAL A 526 23.43 -5.37 -19.60
C VAL A 526 24.30 -4.36 -18.82
N PHE A 527 24.48 -4.66 -17.53
CA PHE A 527 25.61 -4.49 -16.59
C PHE A 527 26.91 -3.77 -17.03
N SER A 528 27.54 -3.01 -16.11
CA SER A 528 28.59 -3.49 -15.17
C SER A 528 29.55 -2.38 -14.70
N LEU A 529 30.37 -2.72 -13.68
CA LEU A 529 31.47 -2.01 -12.98
C LEU A 529 31.04 -1.26 -11.69
N GLY A 530 31.58 -1.54 -10.50
CA GLY A 530 32.63 -2.48 -10.09
C GLY A 530 33.10 -2.16 -8.65
N GLU A 531 33.27 -3.23 -7.86
CA GLU A 531 34.19 -3.49 -6.72
C GLU A 531 34.63 -2.34 -5.80
N GLU A 532 34.27 -2.37 -4.52
CA GLU A 532 35.04 -2.99 -3.40
C GLU A 532 36.40 -2.34 -3.12
N ASN A 533 36.50 -1.66 -1.97
CA ASN A 533 37.54 -1.88 -0.95
C ASN A 533 37.34 -0.91 0.21
N SER A 534 37.24 -1.45 1.44
CA SER A 534 38.22 -1.21 2.52
C SER A 534 37.63 -1.62 3.87
N LEU A 535 38.26 -2.66 4.45
CA LEU A 535 38.31 -2.85 5.89
C LEU A 535 38.95 -1.62 6.56
N THR A 536 38.31 -1.09 7.59
CA THR A 536 38.90 -0.81 8.92
C THR A 536 37.79 -0.63 9.94
#